data_AF-A0A6J1JW72-F1
#
_entry.id   AF-A0A6J1JW72-F1
#
_cell.length_a   1.000
_cell.length_b   1.000
_cell.length_c   1.000
_cell.angle_alpha   90.00
_cell.angle_beta   90.00
_cell.angle_gamma   90.00
#
_symmetry.space_group_name_H-M   'P 1'
#
loop_
_entity.id
_entity.type
_entity.pdbx_description
1 polymer ?
#
loop_
_entity_poly.entity_id
_entity_poly.type
_entity_poly.pdbx_seq_one_letter_code
_entity_poly.pdbx_strand_id
1 'polypeptide(L)'
;MQRRLIHTVFFKYVGSEACTSVPISQDQSSSIILTISRFISSCNQDQIRLAPEKFASVCKRFKDQVMLEAPIRGVAPLLTAIRKLQTSSEHLTSLHPDFLLLCLLAKCYKTGRSILDNDILEVDQPRDLFLYCYYGGMICIGLKLFHKALELLHNVVTAPMPSLNAIAVEAYKKYILLSLIYNGQFSSSLPKYTSSVAQRNLKNFCQPYIELANSYGTGNVDELDTVFQTNREKFESDNNLGLVKQAVSSLYKRNIQRLTQTYLTLSLQDIANTVKLNSPKEAEMHVLQMIQDGEIFATINQKDGMVRFLEDSEQYKSCKMIENIDSSIQRIMTLAKKLTAMDENISSDPLYLAKAGRERQRFDYDDFDSVPQKFNI
;
A
#
# COMPACT_ATOMS: atom_id res chain seq x y z
N MET A 1 34.53 22.01 -19.04
CA MET A 1 34.83 20.58 -18.87
C MET A 1 33.60 19.72 -18.54
N GLN A 2 32.65 20.16 -17.71
CA GLN A 2 31.43 19.41 -17.35
C GLN A 2 30.53 19.02 -18.54
N ARG A 3 30.39 19.91 -19.54
CA ARG A 3 29.68 19.60 -20.79
C ARG A 3 30.28 18.45 -21.59
N ARG A 4 31.61 18.24 -21.55
CA ARG A 4 32.27 17.13 -22.26
C ARG A 4 32.09 15.80 -21.51
N LEU A 5 32.22 15.76 -20.18
CA LEU A 5 32.04 14.52 -19.41
C LEU A 5 30.63 13.94 -19.54
N ILE A 6 29.61 14.80 -19.53
CA ILE A 6 28.20 14.41 -19.64
C ILE A 6 27.92 13.89 -21.05
N HIS A 7 28.42 14.56 -22.09
CA HIS A 7 28.30 14.08 -23.46
C HIS A 7 29.03 12.75 -23.69
N THR A 8 30.23 12.57 -23.12
CA THR A 8 31.01 11.34 -23.30
C THR A 8 30.43 10.15 -22.54
N VAL A 9 29.96 10.30 -21.29
CA VAL A 9 29.31 9.19 -20.56
C VAL A 9 27.94 8.87 -21.16
N PHE A 10 27.16 9.89 -21.52
CA PHE A 10 25.88 9.69 -22.20
C PHE A 10 26.06 9.00 -23.56
N PHE A 11 27.00 9.40 -24.41
CA PHE A 11 27.28 8.69 -25.67
C PHE A 11 27.90 7.31 -25.48
N LYS A 12 28.79 7.12 -24.51
CA LYS A 12 29.44 5.81 -24.27
C LYS A 12 28.45 4.76 -23.77
N TYR A 13 27.40 5.16 -23.05
CA TYR A 13 26.37 4.25 -22.54
C TYR A 13 25.09 4.18 -23.39
N VAL A 14 24.68 5.28 -24.04
CA VAL A 14 23.55 5.27 -24.99
C VAL A 14 23.96 4.68 -26.33
N GLY A 15 25.22 4.85 -26.76
CA GLY A 15 25.78 4.16 -27.94
C GLY A 15 26.15 2.68 -27.69
N SER A 16 26.02 2.21 -26.46
CA SER A 16 26.16 0.80 -26.08
C SER A 16 24.78 0.11 -26.10
N GLU A 17 24.21 0.03 -27.30
CA GLU A 17 23.43 -1.15 -27.71
C GLU A 17 24.37 -2.32 -28.09
N ALA A 18 25.69 -2.08 -28.15
CA ALA A 18 26.71 -3.02 -28.60
C ALA A 18 27.46 -3.81 -27.50
N CYS A 19 27.08 -3.71 -26.22
CA CYS A 19 27.67 -4.58 -25.17
C CYS A 19 26.78 -5.79 -24.87
N THR A 20 26.39 -6.50 -25.93
CA THR A 20 26.09 -7.93 -25.84
C THR A 20 27.43 -8.69 -25.82
N SER A 21 27.51 -9.74 -24.99
CA SER A 21 28.45 -10.87 -25.11
C SER A 21 29.88 -10.83 -24.53
N VAL A 22 30.16 -10.16 -23.40
CA VAL A 22 31.39 -10.47 -22.63
C VAL A 22 31.09 -10.55 -21.12
N PRO A 23 31.50 -11.62 -20.41
CA PRO A 23 31.42 -11.66 -18.96
C PRO A 23 32.33 -10.58 -18.37
N ILE A 24 31.73 -9.55 -17.80
CA ILE A 24 32.42 -8.45 -17.13
C ILE A 24 33.06 -9.02 -15.85
N SER A 25 34.39 -8.89 -15.72
CA SER A 25 35.09 -9.26 -14.47
C SER A 25 34.55 -8.45 -13.27
N GLN A 26 34.56 -9.04 -12.08
CA GLN A 26 33.98 -8.43 -10.86
C GLN A 26 34.56 -7.03 -10.56
N ASP A 27 35.83 -6.79 -10.85
CA ASP A 27 36.48 -5.48 -10.69
C ASP A 27 35.97 -4.42 -11.69
N GLN A 28 35.65 -4.82 -12.92
CA GLN A 28 35.07 -3.92 -13.92
C GLN A 28 33.64 -3.53 -13.55
N SER A 29 32.85 -4.46 -13.02
CA SER A 29 31.47 -4.21 -12.55
C SER A 29 31.44 -3.17 -11.42
N SER A 30 32.31 -3.33 -10.43
CA SER A 30 32.40 -2.39 -9.30
C SER A 30 32.86 -0.98 -9.72
N SER A 31 33.77 -0.86 -10.70
CA SER A 31 34.18 0.42 -11.27
C SER A 31 33.06 1.12 -12.05
N ILE A 32 32.26 0.35 -12.80
CA ILE A 32 31.08 0.84 -13.53
C ILE A 32 30.02 1.37 -12.56
N ILE A 33 29.72 0.64 -11.49
CA ILE A 33 28.77 1.05 -10.45
C ILE A 33 29.18 2.40 -9.83
N LEU A 34 30.46 2.56 -9.47
CA LEU A 34 30.97 3.83 -8.93
C LEU A 34 30.85 4.98 -9.93
N THR A 35 31.14 4.71 -11.20
CA THR A 35 31.08 5.73 -12.26
C THR A 35 29.64 6.21 -12.48
N ILE A 36 28.69 5.28 -12.58
CA ILE A 36 27.27 5.62 -12.77
C ILE A 36 26.70 6.30 -11.52
N SER A 37 27.06 5.84 -10.32
CA SER A 37 26.66 6.49 -9.07
C SER A 37 27.13 7.95 -9.00
N ARG A 38 28.40 8.24 -9.33
CA ARG A 38 28.90 9.63 -9.41
C ARG A 38 28.18 10.43 -10.47
N PHE A 39 27.88 9.83 -11.63
CA PHE A 39 27.10 10.49 -12.68
C PHE A 39 25.71 10.90 -12.17
N ILE A 40 24.97 9.99 -11.54
CA ILE A 40 23.64 10.27 -10.96
C ILE A 40 23.70 11.38 -9.91
N SER A 41 24.73 11.39 -9.06
CA SER A 41 24.89 12.45 -8.05
C SER A 41 25.24 13.80 -8.67
N SER A 42 26.08 13.82 -9.71
CA SER A 42 26.64 15.07 -10.28
C SER A 42 25.86 15.67 -11.46
N CYS A 43 24.99 14.91 -12.11
CA CYS A 43 24.25 15.37 -13.30
C CYS A 43 23.28 16.53 -12.97
N ASN A 44 23.11 17.46 -13.93
CA ASN A 44 22.19 18.58 -13.81
C ASN A 44 20.74 18.13 -14.12
N GLN A 45 19.79 18.54 -13.28
CA GLN A 45 18.36 18.27 -13.43
C GLN A 45 17.77 18.83 -14.74
N ASP A 46 18.18 20.01 -15.17
CA ASP A 46 17.68 20.63 -16.41
C ASP A 46 18.02 19.78 -17.65
N GLN A 47 19.18 19.13 -17.63
CA GLN A 47 19.59 18.24 -18.71
C GLN A 47 18.86 16.90 -18.68
N ILE A 48 18.49 16.41 -17.49
CA ILE A 48 17.67 15.20 -17.35
C ILE A 48 16.29 15.44 -17.98
N ARG A 49 15.69 16.62 -17.77
CA ARG A 49 14.38 16.99 -18.33
C ARG A 49 14.35 16.96 -19.87
N LEU A 50 15.49 17.15 -20.53
CA LEU A 50 15.58 17.06 -22.00
C LEU A 50 15.52 15.60 -22.51
N ALA A 51 15.87 14.63 -21.68
CA ALA A 51 15.91 13.21 -22.06
C ALA A 51 15.63 12.27 -20.87
N PRO A 52 14.42 12.32 -20.27
CA PRO A 52 14.08 11.58 -19.06
C PRO A 52 14.16 10.07 -19.25
N GLU A 53 13.71 9.56 -20.41
CA GLU A 53 13.74 8.13 -20.75
C GLU A 53 15.16 7.55 -20.79
N LYS A 54 16.11 8.31 -21.36
CA LYS A 54 17.51 7.89 -21.44
C LYS A 54 18.15 7.86 -20.05
N PHE A 55 17.83 8.84 -19.20
CA PHE A 55 18.28 8.86 -17.81
C PHE A 55 17.70 7.69 -17.00
N ALA A 56 16.40 7.41 -17.17
CA ALA A 56 15.74 6.28 -16.53
C ALA A 56 16.37 4.93 -16.96
N SER A 57 16.68 4.77 -18.25
CA SER A 57 17.36 3.58 -18.77
C SER A 57 18.75 3.35 -18.13
N VAL A 58 19.55 4.41 -17.98
CA VAL A 58 20.84 4.34 -17.26
C VAL A 58 20.65 3.92 -15.81
N CYS A 59 19.64 4.47 -15.12
CA CYS A 59 19.34 4.13 -13.74
C CYS A 59 18.84 2.68 -13.59
N LYS A 60 18.06 2.18 -14.56
CA LYS A 60 17.62 0.77 -14.60
C LYS A 60 18.78 -0.19 -14.78
N ARG A 61 19.71 0.09 -15.72
CA ARG A 61 20.95 -0.67 -15.89
C ARG A 61 21.82 -0.64 -14.63
N PHE A 62 21.93 0.52 -13.98
CA PHE A 62 22.63 0.64 -12.71
C PHE A 62 22.01 -0.23 -11.62
N LYS A 63 20.68 -0.23 -11.50
CA LYS A 63 19.92 -1.08 -10.59
C LYS A 63 20.20 -2.57 -10.85
N ASP A 64 20.21 -3.01 -12.10
CA ASP A 64 20.50 -4.42 -12.43
C ASP A 64 21.93 -4.83 -12.00
N GLN A 65 22.91 -3.94 -12.16
CA GLN A 65 24.29 -4.20 -11.73
C GLN A 65 24.44 -4.27 -10.20
N VAL A 66 23.84 -3.33 -9.46
CA VAL A 66 23.91 -3.35 -7.99
C VAL A 66 23.12 -4.50 -7.37
N MET A 67 22.10 -5.02 -8.06
CA MET A 67 21.36 -6.21 -7.61
C MET A 67 22.23 -7.47 -7.63
N LEU A 68 23.19 -7.58 -8.55
CA LEU A 68 24.11 -8.71 -8.64
C LEU A 68 25.23 -8.67 -7.58
N GLU A 69 25.63 -7.48 -7.13
CA GLU A 69 26.67 -7.32 -6.11
C GLU A 69 26.11 -7.07 -4.71
N ALA A 70 25.58 -5.87 -4.48
CA ALA A 70 25.16 -5.39 -3.16
C ALA A 70 24.05 -4.33 -3.33
N PRO A 71 22.76 -4.71 -3.17
CA PRO A 71 21.61 -3.82 -3.42
C PRO A 71 21.66 -2.50 -2.65
N ILE A 72 22.27 -2.51 -1.46
CA ILE A 72 22.44 -1.33 -0.61
C ILE A 72 23.19 -0.18 -1.32
N ARG A 73 24.14 -0.48 -2.21
CA ARG A 73 24.92 0.51 -2.95
C ARG A 73 24.03 1.34 -3.89
N GLY A 74 22.89 0.80 -4.31
CA GLY A 74 21.96 1.48 -5.21
C GLY A 74 20.93 2.39 -4.54
N VAL A 75 20.69 2.23 -3.22
CA VAL A 75 19.60 2.91 -2.51
C VAL A 75 19.75 4.44 -2.57
N ALA A 76 20.89 4.99 -2.13
CA ALA A 76 21.09 6.44 -2.10
C ALA A 76 21.19 7.08 -3.50
N PRO A 77 21.93 6.49 -4.48
CA PRO A 77 21.95 7.01 -5.84
C PRO A 77 20.57 7.00 -6.49
N LEU A 78 19.79 5.93 -6.35
CA LEU A 78 18.49 5.84 -7.01
C LEU A 78 17.45 6.77 -6.37
N LEU A 79 17.50 7.00 -5.06
CA LEU A 79 16.71 8.06 -4.41
C LEU A 79 17.05 9.45 -4.97
N THR A 80 18.33 9.71 -5.21
CA THR A 80 18.79 10.96 -5.84
C THR A 80 18.27 11.07 -7.27
N ALA A 81 18.29 9.97 -8.03
CA ALA A 81 17.77 9.92 -9.39
C ALA A 81 16.27 10.24 -9.43
N ILE A 82 15.46 9.65 -8.53
CA ILE A 82 14.02 9.92 -8.42
C ILE A 82 13.78 11.41 -8.20
N ARG A 83 14.45 12.02 -7.21
CA ARG A 83 14.28 13.46 -6.90
C ARG A 83 14.64 14.38 -8.07
N LYS A 84 15.58 13.98 -8.92
CA LYS A 84 15.96 14.75 -10.12
C LYS A 84 14.99 14.52 -11.28
N LEU A 85 14.47 13.31 -11.43
CA LEU A 85 13.57 12.94 -12.52
C LEU A 85 12.15 13.45 -12.28
N GLN A 86 11.72 13.47 -11.02
CA GLN A 86 10.38 13.84 -10.61
C GLN A 86 10.12 15.34 -10.85
N THR A 87 9.01 15.65 -11.52
CA THR A 87 8.53 17.02 -11.79
C THR A 87 7.69 17.56 -10.64
N SER A 88 6.86 16.71 -10.03
CA SER A 88 6.02 16.97 -8.87
C SER A 88 6.09 15.79 -7.90
N SER A 89 6.03 16.04 -6.59
CA SER A 89 6.01 14.98 -5.56
C SER A 89 4.87 13.97 -5.73
N GLU A 90 3.85 14.32 -6.52
CA GLU A 90 2.65 13.52 -6.80
C GLU A 90 2.78 12.64 -8.05
N HIS A 91 3.86 12.81 -8.83
CA HIS A 91 4.10 12.05 -10.06
C HIS A 91 4.92 10.79 -9.82
N LEU A 92 4.39 9.65 -10.28
CA LEU A 92 5.07 8.35 -10.21
C LEU A 92 6.04 8.16 -11.38
N THR A 93 7.31 8.46 -11.14
CA THR A 93 8.39 8.07 -12.07
C THR A 93 8.60 6.56 -12.14
N SER A 94 9.10 6.08 -13.29
CA SER A 94 9.43 4.67 -13.53
C SER A 94 10.58 4.12 -12.67
N LEU A 95 11.26 4.96 -11.88
CA LEU A 95 12.34 4.56 -10.98
C LEU A 95 11.85 4.28 -9.55
N HIS A 96 10.64 4.71 -9.17
CA HIS A 96 10.10 4.45 -7.83
C HIS A 96 10.01 2.96 -7.50
N PRO A 97 9.49 2.07 -8.37
CA PRO A 97 9.39 0.66 -8.06
C PRO A 97 10.77 0.01 -7.92
N ASP A 98 11.72 0.39 -8.78
CA ASP A 98 13.10 -0.11 -8.73
C ASP A 98 13.80 0.28 -7.42
N PHE A 99 13.56 1.50 -6.93
CA PHE A 99 14.07 1.94 -5.64
C PHE A 99 13.46 1.20 -4.45
N LEU A 100 12.14 0.97 -4.47
CA LEU A 100 11.48 0.18 -3.42
C LEU A 100 11.98 -1.26 -3.41
N LEU A 101 12.19 -1.86 -4.59
CA LEU A 101 12.78 -3.19 -4.71
C LEU A 101 14.19 -3.24 -4.09
N LEU A 102 15.06 -2.26 -4.39
CA LEU A 102 16.38 -2.19 -3.77
C LEU A 102 16.30 -2.02 -2.24
N CYS A 103 15.39 -1.20 -1.74
CA CYS A 103 15.17 -1.04 -0.30
C CYS A 103 14.69 -2.34 0.36
N LEU A 104 13.83 -3.10 -0.32
CA LEU A 104 13.33 -4.38 0.18
C LEU A 104 14.47 -5.40 0.27
N LEU A 105 15.27 -5.55 -0.80
CA LEU A 105 16.42 -6.47 -0.84
C LEU A 105 17.52 -6.09 0.15
N ALA A 106 17.80 -4.79 0.31
CA ALA A 106 18.78 -4.28 1.26
C ALA A 106 18.25 -4.20 2.71
N LYS A 107 16.97 -4.53 2.95
CA LYS A 107 16.28 -4.37 4.24
C LYS A 107 16.31 -2.94 4.79
N CYS A 108 16.38 -1.93 3.91
CA CYS A 108 16.39 -0.50 4.24
C CYS A 108 14.98 0.10 4.23
N TYR A 109 14.09 -0.44 5.06
CA TYR A 109 12.67 -0.07 5.06
C TYR A 109 12.41 1.39 5.43
N LYS A 110 13.20 1.96 6.34
CA LYS A 110 13.07 3.38 6.74
C LYS A 110 13.30 4.33 5.57
N THR A 111 14.32 4.05 4.74
CA THR A 111 14.61 4.86 3.55
C THR A 111 13.52 4.67 2.50
N GLY A 112 13.05 3.44 2.29
CA GLY A 112 11.93 3.16 1.39
C GLY A 112 10.63 3.86 1.78
N ARG A 113 10.33 3.97 3.09
CA ARG A 113 9.14 4.67 3.59
C ARG A 113 9.11 6.14 3.18
N SER A 114 10.26 6.81 3.11
CA SER A 114 10.32 8.26 2.85
C SER A 114 9.64 8.73 1.55
N ILE A 115 9.51 7.84 0.55
CA ILE A 115 8.81 8.16 -0.69
C ILE A 115 7.32 7.76 -0.66
N LEU A 116 6.92 6.90 0.30
CA LEU A 116 5.54 6.43 0.46
C LEU A 116 4.68 7.40 1.30
N ASP A 117 5.31 8.38 1.95
CA ASP A 117 4.62 9.42 2.73
C ASP A 117 3.91 10.43 1.82
N ASN A 118 4.29 10.53 0.54
CA ASN A 118 3.61 11.38 -0.46
C ASN A 118 2.51 10.60 -1.18
N ASP A 119 1.36 11.25 -1.36
CA ASP A 119 0.26 10.67 -2.14
C ASP A 119 0.53 10.87 -3.64
N ILE A 120 0.61 9.75 -4.35
CA ILE A 120 0.81 9.71 -5.79
C ILE A 120 -0.53 9.86 -6.49
N LEU A 121 -0.65 10.84 -7.39
CA LEU A 121 -1.86 11.15 -8.14
C LEU A 121 -1.69 10.94 -9.65
N GLU A 122 -0.47 11.06 -10.16
CA GLU A 122 -0.18 10.94 -11.60
C GLU A 122 0.67 9.69 -11.86
N VAL A 123 0.23 8.89 -12.83
CA VAL A 123 0.86 7.61 -13.19
C VAL A 123 0.90 7.46 -14.70
N ASP A 124 2.09 7.27 -15.26
CA ASP A 124 2.26 7.09 -16.70
C ASP A 124 2.04 5.63 -17.14
N GLN A 125 2.51 4.68 -16.33
CA GLN A 125 2.53 3.26 -16.68
C GLN A 125 1.83 2.42 -15.60
N PRO A 126 0.80 1.63 -15.95
CA PRO A 126 0.08 0.80 -14.99
C PRO A 126 1.03 -0.13 -14.22
N ARG A 127 1.97 -0.78 -14.92
CA ARG A 127 2.92 -1.73 -14.31
C ARG A 127 3.74 -1.10 -13.18
N ASP A 128 4.12 0.17 -13.34
CA ASP A 128 4.91 0.88 -12.34
C ASP A 128 4.07 1.14 -11.09
N LEU A 129 2.78 1.45 -11.23
CA LEU A 129 1.84 1.53 -10.10
C LEU A 129 1.69 0.18 -9.37
N PHE A 130 1.49 -0.92 -10.10
CA PHE A 130 1.39 -2.26 -9.50
C PHE A 130 2.61 -2.57 -8.63
N LEU A 131 3.81 -2.35 -9.16
CA LEU A 131 5.06 -2.63 -8.45
C LEU A 131 5.33 -1.65 -7.32
N TYR A 132 5.07 -0.36 -7.52
CA TYR A 132 5.20 0.67 -6.50
C TYR A 132 4.34 0.33 -5.28
N CYS A 133 3.05 0.09 -5.49
CA CYS A 133 2.13 -0.23 -4.40
C CYS A 133 2.44 -1.59 -3.77
N TYR A 134 2.82 -2.61 -4.55
CA TYR A 134 3.17 -3.92 -4.00
C TYR A 134 4.44 -3.87 -3.13
N TYR A 135 5.54 -3.32 -3.64
CA TYR A 135 6.79 -3.22 -2.89
C TYR A 135 6.67 -2.23 -1.72
N GLY A 136 5.95 -1.12 -1.91
CA GLY A 136 5.64 -0.18 -0.84
C GLY A 136 4.83 -0.85 0.27
N GLY A 137 3.81 -1.64 -0.10
CA GLY A 137 3.03 -2.45 0.82
C GLY A 137 3.90 -3.43 1.62
N MET A 138 4.84 -4.12 0.97
CA MET A 138 5.79 -5.01 1.65
C MET A 138 6.71 -4.27 2.64
N ILE A 139 7.19 -3.08 2.29
CA ILE A 139 8.00 -2.24 3.19
C ILE A 139 7.17 -1.80 4.40
N CYS A 140 5.93 -1.34 4.18
CA CYS A 140 5.02 -0.98 5.25
C CYS A 140 4.68 -2.17 6.16
N ILE A 141 4.50 -3.38 5.58
CA ILE A 141 4.34 -4.63 6.34
C ILE A 141 5.55 -4.88 7.24
N GLY A 142 6.77 -4.77 6.69
CA GLY A 142 8.01 -4.94 7.45
C GLY A 142 8.17 -3.95 8.61
N LEU A 143 7.56 -2.76 8.50
CA LEU A 143 7.53 -1.73 9.53
C LEU A 143 6.29 -1.80 10.44
N LYS A 144 5.41 -2.81 10.26
CA LYS A 144 4.11 -2.94 10.95
C LYS A 144 3.16 -1.75 10.76
N LEU A 145 3.32 -0.99 9.67
CA LEU A 145 2.40 0.08 9.27
C LEU A 145 1.23 -0.49 8.47
N PHE A 146 0.41 -1.33 9.12
CA PHE A 146 -0.61 -2.14 8.43
C PHE A 146 -1.68 -1.29 7.73
N HIS A 147 -2.04 -0.13 8.27
CA HIS A 147 -2.99 0.79 7.63
C HIS A 147 -2.53 1.22 6.23
N LYS A 148 -1.32 1.79 6.11
CA LYS A 148 -0.78 2.24 4.81
C LYS A 148 -0.48 1.05 3.89
N ALA A 149 -0.05 -0.09 4.43
CA ALA A 149 0.12 -1.30 3.64
C ALA A 149 -1.19 -1.79 3.02
N LEU A 150 -2.29 -1.78 3.78
CA LEU A 150 -3.62 -2.13 3.28
C LEU A 150 -4.07 -1.20 2.16
N GLU A 151 -3.87 0.11 2.33
CA GLU A 151 -4.18 1.11 1.29
C GLU A 151 -3.40 0.83 -0.01
N LEU A 152 -2.09 0.61 0.08
CA LEU A 152 -1.27 0.31 -1.10
C LEU A 152 -1.68 -1.01 -1.76
N LEU A 153 -1.88 -2.09 -1.00
CA LEU A 153 -2.32 -3.38 -1.55
C LEU A 153 -3.73 -3.30 -2.14
N HIS A 154 -4.62 -2.50 -1.53
CA HIS A 154 -5.95 -2.22 -2.06
C HIS A 154 -5.85 -1.57 -3.44
N ASN A 155 -4.99 -0.57 -3.60
CA ASN A 155 -4.76 0.09 -4.89
C ASN A 155 -4.27 -0.88 -5.97
N VAL A 156 -3.45 -1.89 -5.63
CA VAL A 156 -3.03 -2.95 -6.56
C VAL A 156 -4.23 -3.80 -7.01
N VAL A 157 -5.08 -4.19 -6.06
CA VAL A 157 -6.21 -5.10 -6.30
C VAL A 157 -7.32 -4.41 -7.10
N THR A 158 -7.52 -3.10 -6.89
CA THR A 158 -8.58 -2.33 -7.55
C THR A 158 -8.16 -1.66 -8.84
N ALA A 159 -6.85 -1.53 -9.09
CA ALA A 159 -6.32 -0.94 -10.33
C ALA A 159 -6.90 -1.62 -11.58
N PRO A 160 -7.27 -0.85 -12.61
CA PRO A 160 -7.72 -1.41 -13.88
C PRO A 160 -6.68 -2.37 -14.48
N MET A 161 -7.11 -3.59 -14.81
CA MET A 161 -6.25 -4.59 -15.44
C MET A 161 -7.02 -5.34 -16.55
N PRO A 162 -6.48 -5.40 -17.78
CA PRO A 162 -7.12 -6.13 -18.88
C PRO A 162 -6.96 -7.65 -18.73
N SER A 163 -5.87 -8.07 -18.10
CA SER A 163 -5.57 -9.47 -17.78
C SER A 163 -5.06 -9.56 -16.34
N LEU A 164 -5.25 -10.73 -15.72
CA LEU A 164 -4.76 -10.96 -14.38
C LEU A 164 -3.24 -11.03 -14.38
N ASN A 165 -2.60 -10.31 -13.47
CA ASN A 165 -1.15 -10.33 -13.30
C ASN A 165 -0.76 -10.99 -11.98
N ALA A 166 0.43 -11.58 -11.93
CA ALA A 166 0.93 -12.27 -10.74
C ALA A 166 1.12 -11.32 -9.53
N ILE A 167 1.43 -10.04 -9.79
CA ILE A 167 1.60 -9.02 -8.74
C ILE A 167 0.28 -8.82 -7.97
N ALA A 168 -0.85 -8.73 -8.68
CA ALA A 168 -2.17 -8.57 -8.09
C ALA A 168 -2.59 -9.80 -7.28
N VAL A 169 -2.25 -11.01 -7.74
CA VAL A 169 -2.50 -12.25 -6.98
C VAL A 169 -1.72 -12.23 -5.66
N GLU A 170 -0.41 -11.95 -5.70
CA GLU A 170 0.42 -11.87 -4.50
C GLU A 170 0.02 -10.73 -3.56
N ALA A 171 -0.41 -9.60 -4.12
CA ALA A 171 -0.94 -8.48 -3.35
C ALA A 171 -2.24 -8.84 -2.65
N TYR A 172 -3.15 -9.55 -3.33
CA TYR A 172 -4.43 -9.96 -2.78
C TYR A 172 -4.28 -10.96 -1.63
N LYS A 173 -3.36 -11.94 -1.75
CA LYS A 173 -3.00 -12.86 -0.66
C LYS A 173 -2.60 -12.09 0.61
N LYS A 174 -1.70 -11.11 0.47
CA LYS A 174 -1.24 -10.28 1.59
C LYS A 174 -2.33 -9.33 2.09
N TYR A 175 -3.17 -8.79 1.21
CA TYR A 175 -4.30 -7.93 1.56
C TYR A 175 -5.31 -8.66 2.45
N ILE A 176 -5.62 -9.93 2.15
CA ILE A 176 -6.46 -10.79 2.98
C ILE A 176 -5.86 -10.90 4.39
N LEU A 177 -4.59 -11.33 4.47
CA LEU A 177 -3.92 -11.53 5.76
C LEU A 177 -3.85 -10.26 6.59
N LEU A 178 -3.50 -9.13 5.98
CA LEU A 178 -3.46 -7.84 6.68
C LEU A 178 -4.85 -7.39 7.13
N SER A 179 -5.89 -7.68 6.36
CA SER A 179 -7.26 -7.36 6.75
C SER A 179 -7.65 -8.15 8.01
N LEU A 180 -7.26 -9.42 8.10
CA LEU A 180 -7.48 -10.22 9.30
C LEU A 180 -6.71 -9.67 10.51
N ILE A 181 -5.43 -9.32 10.33
CA ILE A 181 -4.56 -8.82 11.41
C ILE A 181 -5.01 -7.45 11.92
N TYR A 182 -5.28 -6.50 11.02
CA TYR A 182 -5.53 -5.10 11.38
C TYR A 182 -7.02 -4.79 11.57
N ASN A 183 -7.90 -5.22 10.65
CA ASN A 183 -9.34 -4.96 10.75
C ASN A 183 -10.07 -6.01 11.59
N GLY A 184 -9.45 -7.17 11.85
CA GLY A 184 -10.10 -8.29 12.54
C GLY A 184 -11.19 -8.97 11.73
N GLN A 185 -11.27 -8.70 10.43
CA GLN A 185 -12.23 -9.28 9.50
C GLN A 185 -11.79 -9.06 8.04
N PHE A 186 -12.30 -9.90 7.14
CA PHE A 186 -12.10 -9.75 5.71
C PHE A 186 -13.44 -9.86 4.97
N SER A 187 -13.68 -8.94 4.04
CA SER A 187 -14.80 -9.03 3.11
C SER A 187 -14.28 -9.39 1.72
N SER A 188 -14.81 -10.47 1.16
CA SER A 188 -14.47 -10.90 -0.20
C SER A 188 -15.12 -10.02 -1.28
N SER A 189 -15.96 -9.05 -0.90
CA SER A 189 -16.58 -8.10 -1.82
C SER A 189 -15.61 -6.96 -2.14
N LEU A 190 -15.22 -6.86 -3.40
CA LEU A 190 -14.41 -5.75 -3.90
C LEU A 190 -15.32 -4.60 -4.39
N PRO A 191 -14.85 -3.34 -4.38
CA PRO A 191 -15.62 -2.22 -4.91
C PRO A 191 -16.10 -2.46 -6.34
N LYS A 192 -17.28 -1.90 -6.68
CA LYS A 192 -17.92 -2.10 -8.01
C LYS A 192 -17.05 -1.64 -9.18
N TYR A 193 -16.18 -0.65 -8.97
CA TYR A 193 -15.26 -0.14 -9.98
C TYR A 193 -14.04 -1.04 -10.23
N THR A 194 -13.84 -2.09 -9.42
CA THR A 194 -12.77 -3.06 -9.62
C THR A 194 -12.99 -3.82 -10.92
N SER A 195 -11.92 -4.11 -11.66
CA SER A 195 -12.02 -4.84 -12.93
C SER A 195 -12.75 -6.18 -12.77
N SER A 196 -13.55 -6.55 -13.77
CA SER A 196 -14.28 -7.82 -13.79
C SER A 196 -13.33 -9.03 -13.75
N VAL A 197 -12.15 -8.89 -14.36
CA VAL A 197 -11.08 -9.90 -14.33
C VAL A 197 -10.60 -10.14 -12.90
N ALA A 198 -10.32 -9.08 -12.14
CA ALA A 198 -9.90 -9.18 -10.74
C ALA A 198 -11.01 -9.81 -9.88
N GLN A 199 -12.24 -9.30 -9.99
CA GLN A 199 -13.39 -9.79 -9.23
C GLN A 199 -13.66 -11.30 -9.43
N ARG A 200 -13.53 -11.79 -10.67
CA ARG A 200 -13.77 -13.20 -11.01
C ARG A 200 -12.62 -14.12 -10.62
N ASN A 201 -11.38 -13.69 -10.85
CA ASN A 201 -10.24 -14.61 -10.83
C ASN A 201 -9.44 -14.57 -9.53
N LEU A 202 -9.32 -13.42 -8.84
CA LEU A 202 -8.46 -13.32 -7.65
C LEU A 202 -8.85 -14.30 -6.54
N LYS A 203 -10.16 -14.52 -6.34
CA LYS A 203 -10.67 -15.52 -5.38
C LYS A 203 -10.21 -16.93 -5.73
N ASN A 204 -10.26 -17.30 -7.01
CA ASN A 204 -9.90 -18.63 -7.49
C ASN A 204 -8.41 -18.93 -7.28
N PHE A 205 -7.53 -17.95 -7.48
CA PHE A 205 -6.09 -18.13 -7.26
C PHE A 205 -5.68 -18.04 -5.79
N CYS A 206 -6.56 -17.58 -4.90
CA CYS A 206 -6.26 -17.35 -3.49
C CYS A 206 -7.14 -18.18 -2.54
N GLN A 207 -7.71 -19.30 -3.01
CA GLN A 207 -8.63 -20.13 -2.22
C GLN A 207 -8.10 -20.50 -0.82
N PRO A 208 -6.84 -20.93 -0.62
CA PRO A 208 -6.31 -21.22 0.72
C PRO A 208 -6.39 -20.02 1.70
N TYR A 209 -6.24 -18.81 1.19
CA TYR A 209 -6.32 -17.58 1.99
C TYR A 209 -7.77 -17.19 2.26
N ILE A 210 -8.68 -17.46 1.32
CA ILE A 210 -10.12 -17.27 1.50
C ILE A 210 -10.68 -18.27 2.53
N GLU A 211 -10.29 -19.53 2.46
CA GLU A 211 -10.62 -20.57 3.45
C GLU A 211 -10.15 -20.16 4.84
N LEU A 212 -8.90 -19.71 4.97
CA LEU A 212 -8.36 -19.17 6.22
C LEU A 212 -9.19 -17.98 6.74
N ALA A 213 -9.53 -17.03 5.87
CA ALA A 213 -10.34 -15.86 6.25
C ALA A 213 -11.77 -16.23 6.67
N ASN A 214 -12.38 -17.20 6.01
CA ASN A 214 -13.72 -17.70 6.36
C ASN A 214 -13.70 -18.38 7.73
N SER A 215 -12.72 -19.26 7.97
CA SER A 215 -12.51 -19.91 9.27
C SER A 215 -12.20 -18.88 10.37
N TYR A 216 -11.40 -17.86 10.08
CA TYR A 216 -11.16 -16.75 11.02
C TYR A 216 -12.45 -16.04 11.43
N GLY A 217 -13.41 -15.91 10.50
CA GLY A 217 -14.71 -15.31 10.74
C GLY A 217 -15.54 -16.04 11.80
N THR A 218 -15.41 -17.38 11.91
CA THR A 218 -16.18 -18.20 12.88
C THR A 218 -15.74 -17.94 14.31
N GLY A 219 -14.51 -17.47 14.53
CA GLY A 219 -13.95 -17.26 15.86
C GLY A 219 -13.35 -18.52 16.49
N ASN A 220 -13.41 -19.68 15.83
CA ASN A 220 -12.93 -20.94 16.38
C ASN A 220 -11.44 -21.17 16.09
N VAL A 221 -10.63 -21.12 17.14
CA VAL A 221 -9.17 -21.26 17.07
C VAL A 221 -8.74 -22.62 16.52
N ASP A 222 -9.34 -23.72 16.98
CA ASP A 222 -8.94 -25.07 16.56
C ASP A 222 -9.26 -25.34 15.07
N GLU A 223 -10.39 -24.79 14.60
CA GLU A 223 -10.77 -24.86 13.18
C GLU A 223 -9.78 -24.08 12.33
N LEU A 224 -9.43 -22.87 12.77
CA LEU A 224 -8.45 -22.03 12.09
C LEU A 224 -7.08 -22.68 12.03
N ASP A 225 -6.63 -23.29 13.14
CA ASP A 225 -5.37 -24.05 13.20
C ASP A 225 -5.40 -25.26 12.26
N THR A 226 -6.53 -25.96 12.15
CA THR A 226 -6.69 -27.08 11.22
C THR A 226 -6.55 -26.62 9.77
N VAL A 227 -7.20 -25.51 9.39
CA VAL A 227 -7.08 -24.91 8.05
C VAL A 227 -5.66 -24.42 7.79
N PHE A 228 -5.01 -23.82 8.79
CA PHE A 228 -3.61 -23.41 8.73
C PHE A 228 -2.67 -24.58 8.44
N GLN A 229 -2.77 -25.69 9.19
CA GLN A 229 -1.91 -26.86 8.99
C GLN A 229 -2.15 -27.51 7.64
N THR A 230 -3.43 -27.62 7.22
CA THR A 230 -3.81 -28.23 5.93
C THR A 230 -3.20 -27.49 4.74
N ASN A 231 -3.14 -26.16 4.79
CA ASN A 231 -2.64 -25.31 3.70
C ASN A 231 -1.19 -24.81 3.92
N ARG A 232 -0.48 -25.33 4.93
CA ARG A 232 0.83 -24.82 5.37
C ARG A 232 1.88 -24.76 4.26
N GLU A 233 1.99 -25.81 3.46
CA GLU A 233 2.95 -25.90 2.35
C GLU A 233 2.75 -24.77 1.33
N LYS A 234 1.49 -24.41 1.03
CA LYS A 234 1.17 -23.31 0.11
C LYS A 234 1.55 -21.95 0.69
N PHE A 235 1.34 -21.74 1.99
CA PHE A 235 1.74 -20.49 2.66
C PHE A 235 3.25 -20.32 2.72
N GLU A 236 3.98 -21.44 2.84
CA GLU A 236 5.44 -21.47 2.81
C GLU A 236 5.98 -21.23 1.39
N SER A 237 5.41 -21.87 0.37
CA SER A 237 5.79 -21.62 -1.02
C SER A 237 5.56 -20.17 -1.45
N ASP A 238 4.51 -19.55 -0.93
CA ASP A 238 4.18 -18.14 -1.18
C ASP A 238 5.00 -17.15 -0.33
N ASN A 239 5.88 -17.62 0.54
CA ASN A 239 6.66 -16.82 1.50
C ASN A 239 5.80 -15.94 2.44
N ASN A 240 4.57 -16.37 2.73
CA ASN A 240 3.62 -15.62 3.56
C ASN A 240 3.42 -16.26 4.96
N LEU A 241 4.11 -17.37 5.27
CA LEU A 241 3.92 -18.14 6.50
C LEU A 241 3.99 -17.29 7.78
N GLY A 242 4.90 -16.32 7.84
CA GLY A 242 5.04 -15.41 8.99
C GLY A 242 3.80 -14.52 9.20
N LEU A 243 3.20 -14.03 8.11
CA LEU A 243 1.97 -13.23 8.18
C LEU A 243 0.76 -14.09 8.54
N VAL A 244 0.69 -15.33 8.04
CA VAL A 244 -0.37 -16.27 8.40
C VAL A 244 -0.35 -16.57 9.90
N LYS A 245 0.84 -16.82 10.48
CA LYS A 245 0.97 -17.02 11.93
C LYS A 245 0.54 -15.79 12.73
N GLN A 246 0.83 -14.58 12.24
CA GLN A 246 0.36 -13.34 12.86
C GLN A 246 -1.17 -13.23 12.79
N ALA A 247 -1.78 -13.60 11.66
CA ALA A 247 -3.23 -13.64 11.52
C ALA A 247 -3.87 -14.67 12.47
N VAL A 248 -3.32 -15.88 12.58
CA VAL A 248 -3.82 -16.87 13.56
C VAL A 248 -3.71 -16.33 14.99
N SER A 249 -2.56 -15.73 15.34
CA SER A 249 -2.34 -15.15 16.66
C SER A 249 -3.25 -13.95 16.95
N SER A 250 -3.64 -13.17 15.93
CA SER A 250 -4.54 -12.03 16.11
C SER A 250 -5.97 -12.46 16.45
N LEU A 251 -6.35 -13.72 16.17
CA LEU A 251 -7.68 -14.22 16.51
C LEU A 251 -7.93 -14.20 18.03
N TYR A 252 -6.91 -14.52 18.83
CA TYR A 252 -7.00 -14.48 20.29
C TYR A 252 -7.33 -13.06 20.78
N LYS A 253 -6.57 -12.06 20.30
CA LYS A 253 -6.82 -10.64 20.58
C LYS A 253 -8.24 -10.23 20.14
N ARG A 254 -8.66 -10.67 18.95
CA ARG A 254 -9.99 -10.38 18.40
C ARG A 254 -11.11 -10.98 19.23
N ASN A 255 -10.95 -12.21 19.71
CA ASN A 255 -11.93 -12.88 20.56
C ASN A 255 -12.03 -12.17 21.92
N ILE A 256 -10.91 -11.74 22.51
CA ILE A 256 -10.93 -10.91 23.74
C ILE A 256 -11.64 -9.57 23.49
N GLN A 257 -11.39 -8.89 22.36
CA GLN A 257 -12.12 -7.67 21.99
C GLN A 257 -13.63 -7.90 21.85
N ARG A 258 -14.07 -9.07 21.38
CA ARG A 258 -15.51 -9.38 21.32
C ARG A 258 -16.13 -9.49 22.71
N LEU A 259 -15.39 -9.98 23.71
CA LEU A 259 -15.87 -10.09 25.09
C LEU A 259 -16.17 -8.71 25.71
N THR A 260 -15.44 -7.66 25.30
CA THR A 260 -15.69 -6.30 25.80
C THR A 260 -17.04 -5.74 25.34
N GLN A 261 -17.67 -6.34 24.31
CA GLN A 261 -18.97 -5.91 23.80
C GLN A 261 -20.14 -6.53 24.58
N THR A 262 -19.91 -7.68 25.23
CA THR A 262 -20.94 -8.45 25.94
C THR A 262 -20.80 -8.43 27.45
N TYR A 263 -19.58 -8.20 27.96
CA TYR A 263 -19.26 -8.27 29.38
C TYR A 263 -18.70 -6.94 29.87
N LEU A 264 -19.14 -6.51 31.05
CA LEU A 264 -18.53 -5.41 31.80
C LEU A 264 -17.37 -5.92 32.68
N THR A 265 -17.55 -7.08 33.28
CA THR A 265 -16.57 -7.73 34.16
C THR A 265 -16.56 -9.22 33.87
N LEU A 266 -15.37 -9.82 33.75
CA LEU A 266 -15.22 -11.24 33.43
C LEU A 266 -13.99 -11.81 34.13
N SER A 267 -14.04 -13.06 34.58
CA SER A 267 -12.89 -13.69 35.23
C SER A 267 -11.80 -14.05 34.23
N LEU A 268 -10.54 -14.04 34.66
CA LEU A 268 -9.40 -14.48 33.82
C LEU A 268 -9.54 -15.95 33.40
N GLN A 269 -10.17 -16.78 34.23
CA GLN A 269 -10.44 -18.17 33.91
C GLN A 269 -11.49 -18.30 32.80
N ASP A 270 -12.57 -17.51 32.85
CA ASP A 270 -13.60 -17.53 31.81
C ASP A 270 -13.08 -16.98 30.49
N ILE A 271 -12.22 -15.95 30.53
CA ILE A 271 -11.51 -15.47 29.34
C ILE A 271 -10.65 -16.59 28.75
N ALA A 272 -9.86 -17.28 29.58
CA ALA A 272 -9.01 -18.38 29.11
C ALA A 272 -9.85 -19.50 28.48
N ASN A 273 -10.95 -19.90 29.12
CA ASN A 273 -11.84 -20.95 28.62
C ASN A 273 -12.52 -20.56 27.30
N THR A 274 -13.03 -19.32 27.22
CA THR A 274 -13.78 -18.84 26.04
C THR A 274 -12.87 -18.65 24.83
N VAL A 275 -11.64 -18.20 25.06
CA VAL A 275 -10.66 -17.91 24.01
C VAL A 275 -9.72 -19.09 23.76
N LYS A 276 -9.90 -20.21 24.48
CA LYS A 276 -9.09 -21.44 24.41
C LYS A 276 -7.60 -21.20 24.70
N LEU A 277 -7.30 -20.42 25.73
CA LEU A 277 -5.95 -20.26 26.27
C LEU A 277 -5.70 -21.32 27.36
N ASN A 278 -4.43 -21.68 27.57
CA ASN A 278 -4.08 -22.80 28.44
C ASN A 278 -4.22 -22.47 29.93
N SER A 279 -4.12 -21.18 30.29
CA SER A 279 -4.14 -20.76 31.69
C SER A 279 -4.70 -19.34 31.89
N PRO A 280 -5.23 -19.02 33.08
CA PRO A 280 -5.63 -17.66 33.41
C PRO A 280 -4.45 -16.67 33.39
N LYS A 281 -3.22 -17.14 33.63
CA LYS A 281 -2.00 -16.32 33.51
C LYS A 281 -1.70 -15.92 32.06
N GLU A 282 -1.96 -16.82 31.12
CA GLU A 282 -1.82 -16.53 29.69
C GLU A 282 -2.88 -15.51 29.24
N ALA A 283 -4.12 -15.66 29.71
CA ALA A 283 -5.17 -14.66 29.51
C ALA A 283 -4.79 -13.30 30.11
N GLU A 284 -4.23 -13.26 31.31
CA GLU A 284 -3.75 -12.03 31.95
C GLU A 284 -2.68 -11.33 31.11
N MET A 285 -1.70 -12.10 30.60
CA MET A 285 -0.64 -11.58 29.75
C MET A 285 -1.18 -10.99 28.44
N HIS A 286 -2.13 -11.67 27.79
CA HIS A 286 -2.79 -11.15 26.59
C HIS A 286 -3.55 -9.86 26.86
N VAL A 287 -4.37 -9.83 27.93
CA VAL A 287 -5.14 -8.65 28.32
C VAL A 287 -4.20 -7.48 28.64
N LEU A 288 -3.12 -7.72 29.39
CA LEU A 288 -2.12 -6.70 29.72
C LEU A 288 -1.46 -6.12 28.46
N GLN A 289 -1.06 -6.98 27.52
CA GLN A 289 -0.47 -6.53 26.26
C GLN A 289 -1.47 -5.71 25.44
N MET A 290 -2.73 -6.12 25.37
CA MET A 290 -3.76 -5.37 24.64
C MET A 290 -4.07 -4.01 25.28
N ILE A 291 -4.01 -3.89 26.62
CA ILE A 291 -4.12 -2.60 27.32
C ILE A 291 -2.92 -1.71 26.98
N GLN A 292 -1.70 -2.25 27.00
CA GLN A 292 -0.48 -1.51 26.67
C GLN A 292 -0.45 -1.03 25.21
N ASP A 293 -0.93 -1.86 24.28
CA ASP A 293 -1.03 -1.55 22.86
C ASP A 293 -2.19 -0.57 22.56
N GLY A 294 -3.06 -0.28 23.55
CA GLY A 294 -4.25 0.58 23.39
C GLY A 294 -5.39 -0.08 22.58
N GLU A 295 -5.40 -1.41 22.50
CA GLU A 295 -6.39 -2.19 21.74
C GLU A 295 -7.69 -2.43 22.52
N ILE A 296 -7.62 -2.41 23.86
CA ILE A 296 -8.78 -2.47 24.78
C ILE A 296 -8.56 -1.55 25.98
N PHE A 297 -9.64 -1.05 26.56
CA PHE A 297 -9.63 -0.33 27.83
C PHE A 297 -10.13 -1.27 28.91
N ALA A 298 -9.24 -1.69 29.81
CA ALA A 298 -9.59 -2.61 30.88
C ALA A 298 -8.68 -2.43 32.10
N THR A 299 -9.18 -2.86 33.26
CA THR A 299 -8.41 -2.92 34.52
C THR A 299 -8.41 -4.35 35.05
N ILE A 300 -7.24 -4.85 35.43
CA ILE A 300 -7.06 -6.21 35.97
C ILE A 300 -7.00 -6.12 37.49
N ASN A 301 -7.87 -6.87 38.17
CA ASN A 301 -7.82 -7.08 39.61
C ASN A 301 -7.24 -8.47 39.89
N GLN A 302 -5.95 -8.51 40.24
CA GLN A 302 -5.23 -9.75 40.52
C GLN A 302 -5.70 -10.47 41.79
N LYS A 303 -6.26 -9.74 42.77
CA LYS A 303 -6.74 -10.37 44.02
C LYS A 303 -7.96 -11.25 43.77
N ASP A 304 -8.88 -10.75 42.95
CA ASP A 304 -10.14 -11.42 42.64
C ASP A 304 -10.07 -12.25 41.34
N GLY A 305 -8.98 -12.11 40.57
CA GLY A 305 -8.82 -12.77 39.27
C GLY A 305 -9.78 -12.27 38.19
N MET A 306 -10.20 -11.00 38.30
CA MET A 306 -11.24 -10.40 37.46
C MET A 306 -10.68 -9.31 36.55
N VAL A 307 -11.19 -9.22 35.33
CA VAL A 307 -10.95 -8.13 34.38
C VAL A 307 -12.22 -7.31 34.27
N ARG A 308 -12.10 -6.00 34.54
CA ARG A 308 -13.17 -5.03 34.32
C ARG A 308 -12.90 -4.27 33.03
N PHE A 309 -13.77 -4.43 32.04
CA PHE A 309 -13.72 -3.68 30.80
C PHE A 309 -14.28 -2.27 31.02
N LEU A 310 -13.65 -1.30 30.39
CA LEU A 310 -13.96 0.12 30.49
C LEU A 310 -14.30 0.66 29.10
N GLU A 311 -15.02 1.78 29.08
CA GLU A 311 -15.18 2.57 27.86
C GLU A 311 -13.95 3.46 27.63
N ASP A 312 -13.78 3.92 26.40
CA ASP A 312 -12.74 4.88 26.05
C ASP A 312 -12.87 6.14 26.92
N SER A 313 -11.78 6.50 27.59
CA SER A 313 -11.72 7.66 28.49
C SER A 313 -11.72 9.00 27.76
N GLU A 314 -11.58 9.03 26.43
CA GLU A 314 -11.54 10.27 25.66
C GLU A 314 -12.90 10.98 25.68
N GLN A 315 -12.94 12.11 26.39
CA GLN A 315 -14.14 12.95 26.50
C GLN A 315 -14.26 14.00 25.39
N TYR A 316 -13.35 14.01 24.41
CA TYR A 316 -13.28 14.98 23.30
C TYR A 316 -13.11 16.44 23.75
N LYS A 317 -12.61 16.66 24.97
CA LYS A 317 -12.42 18.00 25.56
C LYS A 317 -10.95 18.42 25.65
N SER A 318 -10.03 17.53 25.27
CA SER A 318 -8.60 17.75 25.41
C SER A 318 -8.08 18.72 24.34
N CYS A 319 -7.06 19.52 24.67
CA CYS A 319 -6.35 20.34 23.67
C CYS A 319 -5.77 19.48 22.53
N LYS A 320 -5.34 18.26 22.84
CA LYS A 320 -4.91 17.26 21.86
C LYS A 320 -6.00 16.93 20.85
N MET A 321 -7.27 16.81 21.28
CA MET A 321 -8.38 16.59 20.36
C MET A 321 -8.61 17.80 19.44
N ILE A 322 -8.46 19.03 19.97
CA ILE A 322 -8.56 20.25 19.16
C ILE A 322 -7.46 20.26 18.08
N GLU A 323 -6.23 19.93 18.43
CA GLU A 323 -5.11 19.81 17.47
C GLU A 323 -5.37 18.73 16.40
N ASN A 324 -5.93 17.58 16.80
CA ASN A 324 -6.30 16.52 15.85
C ASN A 324 -7.39 16.97 14.87
N ILE A 325 -8.40 17.71 15.37
CA ILE A 325 -9.48 18.26 14.55
C ILE A 325 -8.92 19.32 13.59
N ASP A 326 -8.12 20.25 14.07
CA ASP A 326 -7.50 21.29 13.24
C ASP A 326 -6.63 20.67 12.14
N SER A 327 -5.76 19.70 12.48
CA SER A 327 -4.98 18.94 11.50
C SER A 327 -5.84 18.25 10.43
N SER A 328 -6.98 17.69 10.85
CA SER A 328 -7.93 17.06 9.93
C SER A 328 -8.61 18.09 9.01
N ILE A 329 -8.98 19.26 9.55
CA ILE A 329 -9.53 20.38 8.78
C ILE A 329 -8.52 20.87 7.75
N GLN A 330 -7.25 21.09 8.14
CA GLN A 330 -6.19 21.52 7.22
C GLN A 330 -5.97 20.52 6.08
N ARG A 331 -6.01 19.22 6.36
CA ARG A 331 -5.94 18.17 5.35
C ARG A 331 -7.13 18.24 4.38
N ILE A 332 -8.35 18.37 4.90
CA ILE A 332 -9.57 18.50 4.07
C ILE A 332 -9.51 19.76 3.20
N MET A 333 -9.10 20.90 3.76
CA MET A 333 -8.94 22.15 3.01
C MET A 333 -7.92 22.01 1.89
N THR A 334 -6.79 21.34 2.15
CA THR A 334 -5.76 21.06 1.14
C THR A 334 -6.31 20.18 0.02
N LEU A 335 -7.05 19.12 0.37
CA LEU A 335 -7.69 18.23 -0.60
C LEU A 335 -8.76 18.96 -1.43
N ALA A 336 -9.58 19.81 -0.80
CA ALA A 336 -10.61 20.59 -1.49
C ALA A 336 -9.99 21.55 -2.52
N LYS A 337 -8.92 22.27 -2.15
CA LYS A 337 -8.19 23.14 -3.09
C LYS A 337 -7.63 22.35 -4.29
N LYS A 338 -7.09 21.16 -4.04
CA LYS A 338 -6.60 20.28 -5.11
C LYS A 338 -7.74 19.82 -6.03
N LEU A 339 -8.89 19.45 -5.46
CA LEU A 339 -10.05 19.04 -6.22
C LEU A 339 -10.56 20.18 -7.12
N THR A 340 -10.61 21.41 -6.61
CA THR A 340 -10.94 22.61 -7.41
C THR A 340 -9.94 22.79 -8.56
N ALA A 341 -8.63 22.70 -8.30
CA ALA A 341 -7.62 22.82 -9.35
C ALA A 341 -7.75 21.72 -10.42
N MET A 342 -8.08 20.49 -10.02
CA MET A 342 -8.33 19.38 -10.95
C MET A 342 -9.58 19.63 -11.80
N ASP A 343 -10.66 20.13 -11.20
CA ASP A 343 -11.91 20.47 -11.89
C ASP A 343 -11.70 21.61 -12.90
N GLU A 344 -10.92 22.64 -12.54
CA GLU A 344 -10.52 23.73 -13.43
C GLU A 344 -9.71 23.20 -14.62
N ASN A 345 -8.73 22.33 -14.37
CA ASN A 345 -7.92 21.72 -15.42
C ASN A 345 -8.78 20.88 -16.38
N ILE A 346 -9.68 20.04 -15.87
CA ILE A 346 -10.60 19.23 -16.70
C ILE A 346 -11.57 20.12 -17.47
N SER A 347 -12.12 21.16 -16.83
CA SER A 347 -13.05 22.10 -17.45
C SER A 347 -12.42 22.91 -18.58
N SER A 348 -11.10 23.13 -18.52
CA SER A 348 -10.34 23.80 -19.57
C SER A 348 -9.90 22.89 -20.72
N ASP A 349 -10.09 21.57 -20.61
CA ASP A 349 -9.66 20.61 -21.63
C ASP A 349 -10.50 20.78 -22.92
N PRO A 350 -9.86 21.01 -24.09
CA PRO A 350 -10.57 21.16 -25.37
C PRO A 350 -11.50 19.98 -25.72
N LEU A 351 -11.11 18.74 -25.38
CA LEU A 351 -11.91 17.54 -25.63
C LEU A 351 -13.16 17.51 -24.74
N TYR A 352 -13.00 17.93 -23.49
CA TYR A 352 -14.12 18.05 -22.55
C TYR A 352 -15.09 19.13 -23.02
N LEU A 353 -14.60 20.33 -23.33
CA LEU A 353 -15.40 21.45 -23.85
C LEU A 353 -16.14 21.08 -25.14
N ALA A 354 -15.48 20.38 -26.06
CA ALA A 354 -16.08 19.93 -27.31
C ALA A 354 -17.22 18.90 -27.13
N LYS A 355 -17.24 18.16 -26.02
CA LYS A 355 -18.31 17.22 -25.68
C LYS A 355 -19.41 17.90 -24.85
N ALA A 356 -19.04 18.67 -23.84
CA ALA A 356 -19.98 19.41 -22.99
C ALA A 356 -20.79 20.43 -23.80
N GLY A 357 -20.17 21.11 -24.78
CA GLY A 357 -20.87 22.01 -25.70
C GLY A 357 -21.89 21.30 -26.61
N ARG A 358 -21.62 20.04 -27.01
CA ARG A 358 -22.54 19.23 -27.82
C ARG A 358 -23.73 18.68 -27.02
N GLU A 359 -23.52 18.34 -25.75
CA GLU A 359 -24.61 17.90 -24.87
C GLU A 359 -25.55 19.07 -24.48
N ARG A 360 -25.01 20.28 -24.30
CA ARG A 360 -25.85 21.48 -24.05
C ARG A 360 -26.74 21.85 -25.24
N GLN A 361 -26.31 21.62 -26.48
CA GLN A 361 -27.14 21.86 -27.67
C GLN A 361 -28.30 20.86 -27.84
N ARG A 362 -28.32 19.73 -27.12
CA ARG A 362 -29.39 18.71 -27.24
C ARG A 362 -30.65 19.03 -26.43
N PHE A 363 -30.63 20.03 -25.56
CA PHE A 363 -31.74 20.31 -24.64
C PHE A 363 -32.61 21.52 -25.02
N ASP A 364 -32.37 22.17 -26.15
CA ASP A 364 -33.18 23.30 -26.60
C ASP A 364 -33.68 23.04 -28.04
N TYR A 365 -34.97 22.70 -28.22
CA TYR A 365 -35.93 23.52 -29.00
C TYR A 365 -37.35 22.93 -29.26
N ASP A 366 -37.74 21.74 -28.79
CA ASP A 366 -39.06 21.17 -29.18
C ASP A 366 -40.08 20.86 -28.06
N ASP A 367 -39.81 21.13 -26.78
CA ASP A 367 -40.75 20.81 -25.67
C ASP A 367 -41.57 22.00 -25.14
N PHE A 368 -41.80 23.03 -25.96
CA PHE A 368 -42.78 24.08 -25.67
C PHE A 368 -44.02 23.94 -26.56
N ASP A 369 -44.83 22.90 -26.32
CA ASP A 369 -46.22 22.91 -26.78
C ASP A 369 -47.05 23.81 -25.85
N SER A 370 -47.18 25.06 -26.30
CA SER A 370 -48.16 26.04 -25.86
C SER A 370 -49.59 25.52 -26.05
N VAL A 371 -50.40 25.44 -24.97
CA VAL A 371 -51.78 25.99 -24.81
C VAL A 371 -52.29 25.70 -23.39
N PRO A 372 -52.82 26.69 -22.63
CA PRO A 372 -53.48 26.46 -21.35
C PRO A 372 -54.93 25.99 -21.56
N GLN A 373 -55.25 24.73 -21.19
CA GLN A 373 -56.65 24.30 -21.08
C GLN A 373 -57.19 24.55 -19.67
N LYS A 374 -58.01 25.61 -19.60
CA LYS A 374 -59.16 25.85 -18.71
C LYS A 374 -59.32 24.92 -17.50
N PHE A 375 -59.28 25.53 -16.31
CA PHE A 375 -59.94 25.01 -15.11
C PHE A 375 -61.46 24.91 -15.37
N ASN A 376 -62.04 23.73 -15.15
CA ASN A 376 -63.45 23.59 -14.87
C ASN A 376 -63.64 23.33 -13.37
N ILE A 377 -64.62 24.05 -12.82
CA ILE A 377 -65.17 23.96 -11.46
C ILE A 377 -65.73 22.56 -11.19
#